data_AF-X0X5Z9-F1
#
_entry.id   AF-X0X5Z9-F1
#
_cell.length_a   1.000
_cell.length_b   1.000
_cell.length_c   1.000
_cell.angle_alpha   90.00
_cell.angle_beta   90.00
_cell.angle_gamma   90.00
#
_symmetry.space_group_name_H-M   'P 1'
#
loop_
_entity.id
_entity.type
_entity.pdbx_description
1 polymer ?
#
loop_
_entity_poly.entity_id
_entity_poly.type
_entity_poly.pdbx_seq_one_letter_code
_entity_poly.pdbx_strand_id
1 'polypeptide(L)'
;MDSIAIIVAFALGFAARLVGLPPLVGYLVAGFAIKASGVEGGALIVELADVGVLLLLFSIGLKLKLRSLTRPEVWAGASIHMLIIVLVFGSGIFLFAAAGLSKFAVLDFKLSLLIAFALS
;
A
#
# COMPACT_ATOMS: atom_id res chain seq x y z
N MET A 1 -10.09 13.59 16.52
CA MET A 1 -9.22 12.41 16.74
C MET A 1 -8.09 12.37 15.71
N ASP A 2 -8.34 12.86 14.51
CA ASP A 2 -7.39 12.94 13.39
C ASP A 2 -6.04 13.56 13.74
N SER A 3 -5.99 14.71 14.42
CA SER A 3 -4.73 15.35 14.82
C SER A 3 -3.91 14.48 15.79
N ILE A 4 -4.58 13.77 16.70
CA ILE A 4 -3.91 12.83 17.63
C ILE A 4 -3.34 11.66 16.85
N ALA A 5 -4.09 11.10 15.89
CA ALA A 5 -3.62 10.01 15.04
C ALA A 5 -2.37 10.41 14.24
N ILE A 6 -2.33 11.62 13.69
CA ILE A 6 -1.17 12.15 12.96
C ILE A 6 0.03 12.32 13.90
N ILE A 7 -0.18 12.87 15.10
CA ILE A 7 0.89 13.03 16.10
C ILE A 7 1.44 11.64 16.51
N VAL A 8 0.57 10.66 16.75
CA VAL A 8 0.98 9.29 17.11
C VAL A 8 1.75 8.64 15.96
N ALA A 9 1.28 8.76 14.72
CA ALA A 9 2.01 8.26 13.55
C ALA A 9 3.39 8.92 13.44
N PHE A 10 3.47 10.24 13.56
CA PHE A 10 4.75 10.96 13.53
C PHE A 10 5.68 10.52 14.66
N ALA A 11 5.18 10.42 15.89
CA ALA A 11 5.97 10.01 17.06
C ALA A 11 6.51 8.58 16.90
N LEU A 12 5.68 7.63 16.46
CA LEU A 12 6.13 6.24 16.24
C LEU A 12 7.08 6.11 15.06
N GLY A 13 6.86 6.85 13.97
CA GLY A 13 7.80 6.90 12.84
C GLY A 13 9.16 7.51 13.25
N PHE A 14 9.14 8.54 14.10
CA PHE A 14 10.35 9.13 14.67
C PHE A 14 11.07 8.15 15.60
N ALA A 15 10.33 7.47 16.49
CA ALA A 15 10.90 6.44 17.37
C ALA A 15 11.50 5.27 16.58
N ALA A 16 10.82 4.79 15.52
CA ALA A 16 11.36 3.77 14.61
C ALA A 16 12.69 4.20 13.99
N ARG A 17 12.80 5.46 13.57
CA ARG A 17 14.04 6.03 13.06
C ARG A 17 15.16 6.06 14.12
N LEU A 18 14.85 6.35 15.38
CA LEU A 18 15.84 6.37 16.46
C LEU A 18 16.46 4.99 16.72
N VAL A 19 15.71 3.91 16.50
CA VAL A 19 16.19 2.52 16.64
C VAL A 19 16.74 1.93 15.33
N GLY A 20 16.93 2.76 14.29
CA GLY A 20 17.52 2.36 13.01
C GLY A 20 16.55 1.73 12.00
N LEU A 21 15.25 1.70 12.29
CA LEU A 21 14.23 1.19 11.38
C LEU A 21 13.74 2.30 10.41
N PRO A 22 13.24 1.93 9.21
CA PRO A 22 12.56 2.87 8.34
C PRO A 22 11.32 3.48 9.03
N PRO A 23 11.05 4.80 8.90
CA PRO A 23 9.89 5.45 9.52
C PRO A 23 8.54 4.81 9.16
N LEU A 24 8.44 4.20 7.97
CA LEU A 24 7.27 3.47 7.49
C LEU A 24 6.79 2.41 8.49
N VAL A 25 7.70 1.72 9.18
CA VAL A 25 7.35 0.72 10.18
C VAL A 25 6.54 1.37 11.32
N GLY A 26 6.99 2.53 11.81
CA GLY A 26 6.28 3.26 12.85
C GLY A 26 4.93 3.80 12.40
N TYR A 27 4.83 4.31 11.16
CA TYR A 27 3.57 4.77 10.57
C TYR A 27 2.53 3.64 10.46
N LEU A 28 2.95 2.45 10.03
CA LEU A 28 2.08 1.28 9.92
C LEU A 28 1.61 0.79 11.29
N VAL A 29 2.52 0.69 12.27
CA VAL A 29 2.16 0.30 13.64
C VAL A 29 1.13 1.27 14.23
N ALA A 30 1.33 2.58 14.03
CA ALA A 30 0.36 3.59 14.47
C ALA A 30 -1.02 3.37 13.82
N GLY A 31 -1.06 3.23 12.50
CA GLY A 31 -2.30 3.05 11.75
C GLY A 31 -3.05 1.78 12.15
N PHE A 32 -2.36 0.66 12.29
CA PHE A 32 -2.97 -0.59 12.73
C PHE A 32 -3.46 -0.54 14.18
N ALA A 33 -2.70 0.06 15.10
CA ALA A 33 -3.10 0.20 16.50
C ALA A 33 -4.35 1.09 16.65
N ILE A 34 -4.42 2.20 15.91
CA ILE A 34 -5.56 3.12 15.91
C ILE A 34 -6.79 2.45 15.28
N LYS A 35 -6.62 1.71 14.17
CA LYS A 35 -7.74 0.97 13.57
C LYS A 35 -8.25 -0.14 14.51
N ALA A 36 -7.34 -0.83 15.19
CA ALA A 36 -7.68 -1.89 16.14
C ALA A 36 -8.43 -1.37 17.38
N SER A 37 -8.20 -0.12 17.79
CA SER A 37 -8.94 0.52 18.88
C SER A 37 -10.34 1.03 18.47
N GLY A 38 -10.78 0.76 17.23
CA GLY A 38 -12.11 1.12 16.74
C GLY A 38 -12.23 2.57 16.27
N VAL A 39 -11.11 3.29 16.15
CA VAL A 39 -11.09 4.66 15.64
C VAL A 39 -11.11 4.64 14.12
N GLU A 40 -12.09 5.33 13.54
CA GLU A 40 -12.17 5.54 12.10
C GLU A 40 -11.41 6.81 11.70
N GLY A 41 -10.84 6.80 10.49
CA GLY A 41 -10.19 7.98 9.95
C GLY A 41 -11.24 9.06 9.63
N GLY A 42 -11.07 10.24 10.18
CA GLY A 42 -11.92 11.39 9.84
C GLY A 42 -11.50 12.04 8.52
N ALA A 43 -12.31 13.02 8.10
CA ALA A 43 -12.16 13.71 6.80
C ALA A 43 -10.77 14.34 6.61
N LEU A 44 -10.14 14.82 7.69
CA LEU A 44 -8.82 15.44 7.61
C LEU A 44 -7.74 14.43 7.22
N ILE A 45 -7.81 13.18 7.73
CA ILE A 45 -6.84 12.13 7.36
C ILE A 45 -6.98 11.77 5.87
N VAL A 46 -8.22 11.69 5.37
CA VAL A 46 -8.49 11.40 3.96
C VAL A 46 -7.94 12.51 3.06
N GLU A 47 -8.23 13.77 3.37
CA GLU A 47 -7.74 14.91 2.59
C GLU A 47 -6.20 15.00 2.61
N LEU A 48 -5.56 14.77 3.75
CA LEU A 48 -4.11 14.70 3.85
C LEU A 48 -3.51 13.53 3.09
N ALA A 49 -4.16 12.36 3.07
CA ALA A 49 -3.73 11.23 2.28
C ALA A 49 -3.78 11.56 0.78
N ASP A 50 -4.85 12.19 0.31
CA ASP A 50 -5.00 12.60 -1.08
C ASP A 50 -3.95 13.63 -1.49
N VAL A 51 -3.73 14.67 -0.67
CA VAL A 51 -2.67 15.67 -0.90
C VAL A 51 -1.29 15.02 -0.85
N GLY A 52 -1.05 14.13 0.11
CA GLY A 52 0.21 13.40 0.24
C GLY A 52 0.53 12.53 -0.98
N VAL A 53 -0.46 11.77 -1.46
CA VAL A 53 -0.35 10.97 -2.69
C VAL A 53 -0.13 11.88 -3.90
N LEU A 54 -0.86 13.00 -4.01
CA LEU A 54 -0.69 13.97 -5.09
C LEU A 54 0.74 14.54 -5.10
N LEU A 55 1.27 14.97 -3.96
CA LEU A 55 2.63 15.49 -3.84
C LEU A 55 3.68 14.44 -4.15
N LEU A 56 3.46 13.19 -3.73
CA LEU A 56 4.35 12.06 -4.03
C LEU A 56 4.37 11.77 -5.53
N LEU A 57 3.20 11.61 -6.17
CA LEU A 57 3.11 11.34 -7.60
C LEU A 57 3.61 12.52 -8.45
N PHE A 58 3.35 13.76 -8.03
CA PHE A 58 3.91 14.95 -8.65
C PHE A 58 5.44 14.97 -8.57
N SER A 59 5.99 14.70 -7.39
CA SER A 59 7.45 14.63 -7.19
C SER A 59 8.11 13.50 -7.99
N ILE A 60 7.45 12.34 -8.07
CA ILE A 60 7.91 11.24 -8.94
C ILE A 60 7.88 11.70 -10.40
N GLY A 61 6.77 12.32 -10.84
CA GLY A 61 6.62 12.87 -12.19
C GLY A 61 7.71 13.87 -12.58
N LEU A 62 8.09 14.77 -11.66
CA LEU A 62 9.19 15.72 -11.88
C LEU A 62 10.57 15.05 -12.04
N LYS A 63 10.79 13.90 -11.37
CA LYS A 63 12.05 13.15 -11.45
C LYS A 63 12.06 12.12 -12.58
N LEU A 64 10.91 11.86 -13.18
CA LEU A 64 10.70 10.80 -14.17
C LEU A 64 11.22 11.24 -15.54
N LYS A 65 12.07 10.40 -16.15
CA LYS A 65 12.63 10.62 -17.49
C LYS A 65 11.85 9.76 -18.49
N LEU A 66 10.98 10.35 -19.31
CA LEU A 66 10.15 9.56 -20.25
C LEU A 66 10.99 8.65 -21.17
N ARG A 67 12.16 9.12 -21.62
CA ARG A 67 13.08 8.33 -22.46
C ARG A 67 13.64 7.09 -21.76
N SER A 68 13.69 7.05 -20.42
CA SER A 68 14.12 5.84 -19.72
C SER A 68 12.99 4.82 -19.62
N LEU A 69 11.73 5.24 -19.59
CA LEU A 69 10.59 4.33 -19.55
C LEU A 69 10.33 3.62 -20.87
N THR A 70 10.62 4.26 -22.00
CA THR A 70 10.45 3.64 -23.32
C THR A 70 11.47 2.52 -23.58
N ARG A 71 12.49 2.39 -22.74
CA ARG A 71 13.49 1.32 -22.83
C ARG A 71 12.83 -0.02 -22.48
N PRO A 72 12.89 -1.04 -23.36
CA PRO A 72 12.27 -2.34 -23.12
C PRO A 72 12.64 -2.97 -21.78
N GLU A 73 13.87 -2.76 -21.33
CA GLU A 73 14.36 -3.31 -20.06
C GLU A 73 13.60 -2.76 -18.84
N VAL A 74 13.02 -1.57 -18.96
CA VAL A 74 12.27 -0.91 -17.88
C VAL A 74 10.79 -1.27 -17.95
N TRP A 75 10.10 -0.97 -19.06
CA TRP A 75 8.65 -1.20 -19.12
C TRP A 75 8.31 -2.68 -19.22
N ALA A 76 9.03 -3.48 -20.03
CA ALA A 76 8.74 -4.90 -20.14
C ALA A 76 9.08 -5.63 -18.85
N GLY A 77 10.20 -5.27 -18.20
CA GLY A 77 10.55 -5.80 -16.88
C GLY A 77 9.49 -5.52 -15.82
N ALA A 78 9.03 -4.27 -15.72
CA ALA A 78 7.98 -3.88 -14.79
C ALA A 78 6.63 -4.57 -15.10
N SER A 79 6.21 -4.58 -16.37
CA SER A 79 4.94 -5.18 -16.78
C SER A 79 4.92 -6.71 -16.62
N ILE A 80 6.01 -7.39 -16.96
CA ILE A 80 6.12 -8.84 -16.78
C ILE A 80 6.16 -9.19 -15.29
N HIS A 81 6.94 -8.46 -14.48
CA HIS A 81 6.96 -8.66 -13.03
C HIS A 81 5.57 -8.47 -12.43
N MET A 82 4.90 -7.36 -12.73
CA MET A 82 3.53 -7.07 -12.30
C MET A 82 2.57 -8.19 -12.71
N LEU A 83 2.59 -8.60 -13.98
CA LEU A 83 1.69 -9.64 -14.49
C LEU A 83 1.94 -11.00 -13.79
N ILE A 84 3.20 -11.38 -13.58
CA ILE A 84 3.54 -12.62 -12.86
C ILE A 84 3.06 -12.55 -11.42
N ILE A 85 3.34 -11.45 -10.69
CA ILE A 85 2.93 -11.30 -9.29
C ILE A 85 1.40 -11.32 -9.17
N VAL A 86 0.70 -10.57 -10.03
CA VAL A 86 -0.77 -10.55 -10.07
C VAL A 86 -1.35 -11.93 -10.31
N LEU A 87 -0.82 -12.68 -11.28
CA LEU A 87 -1.31 -14.03 -11.58
C LEU A 87 -0.99 -15.02 -10.46
N VAL A 88 0.23 -15.02 -9.93
CA VAL A 88 0.66 -15.96 -8.88
C VAL A 88 -0.09 -15.69 -7.58
N PHE A 89 -0.07 -14.45 -7.08
CA PHE A 89 -0.74 -14.12 -5.82
C PHE A 89 -2.26 -14.08 -5.99
N GLY A 90 -2.77 -13.56 -7.10
CA GLY A 90 -4.22 -13.49 -7.33
C GLY A 90 -4.86 -14.87 -7.47
N SER A 91 -4.22 -15.78 -8.21
CA SER A 91 -4.68 -17.17 -8.27
C SER A 91 -4.53 -17.89 -6.93
N GLY A 92 -3.41 -17.69 -6.23
CA GLY A 92 -3.20 -18.27 -4.89
C GLY A 92 -4.26 -17.83 -3.88
N ILE A 93 -4.56 -16.53 -3.82
CA ILE A 93 -5.63 -15.97 -2.97
C ILE A 93 -6.99 -16.55 -3.34
N PHE A 94 -7.31 -16.60 -4.65
CA PHE A 94 -8.57 -17.17 -5.12
C PHE A 94 -8.70 -18.67 -4.82
N LEU A 95 -7.61 -19.43 -4.91
CA LEU A 95 -7.59 -20.85 -4.56
C LEU A 95 -7.88 -21.07 -3.06
N PHE A 96 -7.37 -20.20 -2.18
CA PHE A 96 -7.74 -20.26 -0.76
C PHE A 96 -9.22 -19.94 -0.51
N ALA A 97 -9.80 -19.00 -1.27
CA ALA A 97 -11.23 -18.75 -1.25
C ALA A 97 -12.03 -19.97 -1.72
N ALA A 98 -11.62 -20.58 -2.85
CA ALA A 98 -12.26 -21.76 -3.43
C ALA A 98 -12.12 -23.02 -2.55
N ALA A 99 -11.02 -23.14 -1.79
CA ALA A 99 -10.82 -24.20 -0.80
C ALA A 99 -11.70 -24.04 0.46
N GLY A 100 -12.52 -22.99 0.53
CA GLY A 100 -13.49 -22.80 1.61
C GLY A 100 -12.92 -22.23 2.90
N LEU A 101 -11.73 -21.60 2.86
CA LEU A 101 -11.22 -20.89 4.04
C LEU A 101 -12.14 -19.71 4.34
N SER A 102 -12.77 -19.72 5.51
CA SER A 102 -13.78 -18.73 5.92
C SER A 102 -13.29 -17.28 5.84
N LYS A 103 -11.99 -17.03 6.03
CA LYS A 103 -11.38 -15.69 5.92
C LYS A 103 -11.28 -15.17 4.48
N PHE A 104 -11.30 -16.05 3.50
CA PHE A 104 -11.16 -15.74 2.07
C PHE A 104 -12.49 -15.83 1.31
N ALA A 105 -13.58 -16.29 1.96
CA ALA A 105 -14.87 -16.55 1.32
C ALA A 105 -15.53 -15.33 0.66
N VAL A 106 -15.15 -14.11 1.04
CA VAL A 106 -15.65 -12.85 0.43
C VAL A 106 -14.92 -12.51 -0.86
N LEU A 107 -13.78 -13.14 -1.15
CA LEU A 107 -12.91 -12.79 -2.26
C LEU A 107 -13.33 -13.54 -3.52
N ASP A 108 -13.91 -12.81 -4.47
CA ASP A 108 -14.10 -13.33 -5.83
C ASP A 108 -12.78 -13.25 -6.63
N PHE A 109 -12.80 -13.78 -7.86
CA PHE A 109 -11.63 -13.78 -8.73
C PHE A 109 -11.10 -12.37 -9.02
N LYS A 110 -12.01 -11.40 -9.21
CA LYS A 110 -11.65 -10.02 -9.54
C LYS A 110 -11.00 -9.32 -8.36
N LEU A 111 -11.55 -9.46 -7.16
CA LEU A 111 -11.03 -8.87 -5.93
C LEU A 111 -9.69 -9.50 -5.55
N SER A 112 -9.54 -10.81 -5.77
CA SER A 112 -8.26 -11.52 -5.57
C SER A 112 -7.16 -10.96 -6.48
N LEU A 113 -7.46 -10.74 -7.77
CA LEU A 113 -6.54 -10.10 -8.70
C LEU A 113 -6.25 -8.65 -8.34
N LEU A 114 -7.25 -7.89 -7.86
CA LEU A 114 -7.08 -6.49 -7.46
C LEU A 114 -6.14 -6.37 -6.25
N ILE A 115 -6.31 -7.22 -5.23
CA ILE A 115 -5.40 -7.26 -4.08
C ILE A 115 -3.99 -7.64 -4.52
N ALA A 116 -3.84 -8.61 -5.42
CA ALA A 116 -2.54 -9.01 -5.94
C ALA A 116 -1.87 -7.90 -6.77
N PHE A 117 -2.66 -7.09 -7.48
CA PHE A 117 -2.17 -5.90 -8.19
C PHE A 117 -1.73 -4.79 -7.22
N ALA A 118 -2.45 -4.57 -6.12
CA ALA A 118 -2.02 -3.62 -5.10
C ALA A 118 -0.71 -4.06 -4.40
N LEU A 119 -0.37 -5.35 -4.45
CA LEU A 119 0.84 -5.93 -3.87
C LEU A 119 2.06 -5.90 -4.82
N SER A 120 1.85 -5.84 -6.14
CA SER A 120 2.90 -5.93 -7.16
C SER A 120 3.61 -4.62 -7.43
#